data_AF-A0A2E5VGH2-F1
#
_entry.id   AF-A0A2E5VGH2-F1
#
_cell.length_a   1.000
_cell.length_b   1.000
_cell.length_c   1.000
_cell.angle_alpha   90.00
_cell.angle_beta   90.00
_cell.angle_gamma   90.00
#
_symmetry.space_group_name_H-M   'P 1'
#
loop_
_entity.id
_entity.type
_entity.pdbx_description
1 polymer ?
#
loop_
_entity_poly.entity_id
_entity_poly.type
_entity_poly.pdbx_seq_one_letter_code
_entity_poly.pdbx_strand_id
1 'polypeptide(L)'
;MRAWRMYCKSLFLRVYVRFPVWQSGLARHLHLWHHSLTRIHTQFTEIHIGVEMMTFSRTLMMTLVSYLAITAAQTVEAGSYRHIDELALGLQEQARELYSEFKTHYRHVADYRHLRSDSAALSQLASHIHSVAHRRGGIHHLESDMAKADRLFHHLEELVAVAEHDTRHPGGGHIHGDLRHVHSLMRSMESTLHHLQSDVERLAHTRHSYHRHGRRYYSRVGIGYHWRGGGVHVNGNRVGFHIGF
;
A
#
# COMPACT_ATOMS: atom_id res chain seq x y z
N MET A 1 -33.90 -22.02 -23.60
CA MET A 1 -34.38 -21.74 -24.97
C MET A 1 -35.54 -22.65 -25.40
N ARG A 2 -36.71 -22.60 -24.74
CA ARG A 2 -37.90 -23.39 -25.13
C ARG A 2 -39.21 -22.57 -25.25
N ALA A 3 -39.20 -21.28 -24.92
CA ALA A 3 -40.43 -20.47 -24.81
C ALA A 3 -40.85 -19.75 -26.11
N TRP A 4 -39.98 -19.62 -27.11
CA TRP A 4 -40.28 -18.83 -28.32
C TRP A 4 -40.95 -19.62 -29.46
N ARG A 5 -41.08 -20.95 -29.35
CA ARG A 5 -41.72 -21.78 -30.40
C ARG A 5 -43.25 -21.84 -30.33
N MET A 6 -43.89 -21.26 -29.31
CA MET A 6 -45.35 -21.37 -29.13
C MET A 6 -46.16 -20.19 -29.67
N TYR A 7 -45.58 -19.00 -29.87
CA TYR A 7 -46.38 -17.82 -30.26
C TYR A 7 -46.59 -17.65 -31.78
N CYS A 8 -45.77 -18.26 -32.65
CA CYS A 8 -45.95 -18.11 -34.11
C CYS A 8 -46.94 -19.09 -34.75
N LYS A 9 -47.50 -20.07 -34.02
CA LYS A 9 -48.51 -21.00 -34.57
C LYS A 9 -49.96 -20.52 -34.44
N SER A 10 -50.22 -19.49 -33.64
CA SER A 10 -51.60 -19.07 -33.32
C SER A 10 -52.20 -18.03 -34.27
N LEU A 11 -51.41 -17.36 -35.12
CA LEU A 11 -51.93 -16.29 -35.98
C LEU A 11 -52.18 -16.68 -37.45
N PHE A 12 -51.87 -17.93 -37.84
CA PHE A 12 -51.93 -18.35 -39.24
C PHE A 12 -53.22 -19.09 -39.65
N LEU A 13 -54.22 -19.17 -38.78
CA LEU A 13 -55.36 -20.09 -38.95
C LEU A 13 -56.74 -19.44 -39.05
N ARG A 14 -56.85 -18.15 -39.39
CA ARG A 14 -58.17 -17.49 -39.51
C ARG A 14 -58.42 -16.58 -40.71
N VAL A 15 -57.75 -16.81 -41.84
CA VAL A 15 -58.11 -16.19 -43.13
C VAL A 15 -57.86 -17.18 -44.27
N TYR A 16 -58.74 -18.17 -44.43
CA TYR A 16 -58.77 -19.01 -45.64
C TYR A 16 -60.21 -19.39 -45.97
N VAL A 17 -60.97 -18.41 -46.48
CA VAL A 17 -62.22 -18.70 -47.20
C VAL A 17 -62.27 -17.79 -48.44
N ARG A 18 -62.11 -18.45 -49.60
CA ARG A 18 -62.71 -18.09 -50.91
C ARG A 18 -62.01 -17.05 -51.79
N PHE A 19 -60.93 -17.46 -52.48
CA PHE A 19 -60.57 -16.98 -53.83
C PHE A 19 -59.64 -18.02 -54.54
N PRO A 20 -60.10 -18.74 -55.57
CA PRO A 20 -59.22 -19.46 -56.49
C PRO A 20 -58.75 -18.49 -57.59
N VAL A 21 -57.61 -18.73 -58.23
CA VAL A 21 -57.01 -17.95 -59.36
C VAL A 21 -55.93 -16.90 -58.99
N TRP A 22 -55.26 -16.98 -57.84
CA TRP A 22 -54.06 -16.13 -57.55
C TRP A 22 -52.90 -16.87 -56.81
N GLN A 23 -52.70 -18.17 -57.05
CA GLN A 23 -51.81 -19.00 -56.21
C GLN A 23 -50.36 -19.21 -56.71
N SER A 24 -49.99 -18.87 -57.95
CA SER A 24 -48.65 -19.19 -58.48
C SER A 24 -47.57 -18.10 -58.25
N GLY A 25 -47.98 -16.87 -57.89
CA GLY A 25 -47.07 -15.75 -57.60
C GLY A 25 -46.66 -15.65 -56.12
N LEU A 26 -47.60 -15.91 -55.19
CA LEU A 26 -47.39 -15.75 -53.75
C LEU A 26 -46.47 -16.82 -53.13
N ALA A 27 -46.46 -18.04 -53.68
CA ALA A 27 -45.60 -19.12 -53.19
C ALA A 27 -44.11 -18.84 -53.39
N ARG A 28 -43.72 -18.18 -54.50
CA ARG A 28 -42.33 -17.78 -54.75
C ARG A 28 -41.88 -16.62 -53.87
N HIS A 29 -42.79 -15.70 -53.55
CA HIS A 29 -42.49 -14.59 -52.63
C HIS A 29 -42.31 -15.08 -51.19
N LEU A 30 -43.18 -15.97 -50.69
CA LEU A 30 -43.06 -16.53 -49.34
C LEU A 30 -41.77 -17.32 -49.13
N HIS A 31 -41.28 -18.03 -50.17
CA HIS A 31 -40.04 -18.80 -50.08
C HIS A 31 -38.79 -17.89 -50.01
N LEU A 32 -38.80 -16.74 -50.70
CA LEU A 32 -37.75 -15.71 -50.61
C LEU A 32 -37.77 -14.97 -49.27
N TRP A 33 -38.96 -14.71 -48.73
CA TRP A 33 -39.12 -14.12 -47.40
C TRP A 33 -38.61 -15.06 -46.29
N HIS A 34 -38.91 -16.36 -46.38
CA HIS A 34 -38.46 -17.32 -45.38
C HIS A 34 -36.93 -17.49 -45.39
N HIS A 35 -36.29 -17.49 -46.56
CA HIS A 35 -34.82 -17.52 -46.66
C HIS A 35 -34.15 -16.23 -46.16
N SER A 36 -34.80 -15.08 -46.34
CA SER A 36 -34.28 -13.80 -45.85
C SER A 36 -34.37 -13.73 -44.32
N LEU A 37 -35.48 -14.20 -43.74
CA LEU A 37 -35.68 -14.24 -42.30
C LEU A 37 -34.71 -15.19 -41.59
N THR A 38 -34.45 -16.38 -42.14
CA THR A 38 -33.47 -17.29 -41.54
C THR A 38 -32.06 -16.71 -41.58
N ARG A 39 -31.69 -16.02 -42.66
CA ARG A 39 -30.37 -15.40 -42.82
C ARG A 39 -30.15 -14.20 -41.88
N ILE A 40 -31.20 -13.42 -41.62
CA ILE A 40 -31.17 -12.33 -40.62
C ILE A 40 -31.04 -12.91 -39.20
N HIS A 41 -31.75 -14.01 -38.92
CA HIS A 41 -31.74 -14.62 -37.59
C HIS A 41 -30.37 -15.22 -37.22
N THR A 42 -29.66 -15.83 -38.18
CA THR A 42 -28.28 -16.32 -37.95
C THR A 42 -27.28 -15.20 -37.74
N GLN A 43 -27.36 -14.11 -38.53
CA GLN A 43 -26.49 -12.94 -38.31
C GLN A 43 -26.71 -12.30 -36.94
N PHE A 44 -27.96 -12.23 -36.46
CA PHE A 44 -28.26 -11.68 -35.14
C PHE A 44 -27.70 -12.51 -34.00
N THR A 45 -27.70 -13.84 -34.12
CA THR A 45 -27.13 -14.73 -33.10
C THR A 45 -25.60 -14.68 -33.06
N GLU A 46 -24.93 -14.54 -34.20
CA GLU A 46 -23.46 -14.41 -34.25
C GLU A 46 -22.99 -13.10 -33.60
N ILE A 47 -23.71 -11.99 -33.84
CA ILE A 47 -23.41 -10.69 -33.21
C ILE A 47 -23.62 -10.76 -31.69
N HIS A 48 -24.71 -11.37 -31.23
CA HIS A 48 -25.00 -11.46 -29.79
C HIS A 48 -23.95 -12.27 -29.03
N ILE A 49 -23.51 -13.40 -29.60
CA ILE A 49 -22.46 -14.25 -29.01
C ILE A 49 -21.11 -13.52 -29.00
N GLY A 50 -20.80 -12.74 -30.05
CA GLY A 50 -19.59 -11.92 -30.10
C GLY A 50 -19.55 -10.82 -29.04
N VAL A 51 -20.68 -10.14 -28.80
CA VAL A 51 -20.78 -9.08 -27.77
C VAL A 51 -20.62 -9.67 -26.37
N GLU A 52 -21.27 -10.79 -26.06
CA GLU A 52 -21.14 -11.45 -24.75
C GLU A 52 -19.71 -11.95 -24.50
N MET A 53 -19.06 -12.62 -25.47
CA MET A 53 -17.66 -13.04 -25.35
C MET A 53 -16.70 -11.85 -25.15
N MET A 54 -16.93 -10.73 -25.83
CA MET A 54 -16.09 -9.54 -25.70
C MET A 54 -16.26 -8.89 -24.31
N THR A 55 -17.47 -8.90 -23.76
CA THR A 55 -17.69 -8.42 -22.37
C THR A 55 -17.05 -9.34 -21.33
N PHE A 56 -17.14 -10.66 -21.52
CA PHE A 56 -16.56 -11.66 -20.60
C PHE A 56 -15.02 -11.60 -20.60
N SER A 57 -14.41 -11.46 -21.77
CA SER A 57 -12.96 -11.28 -21.94
C SER A 57 -12.45 -10.02 -21.25
N ARG A 58 -13.18 -8.90 -21.36
CA ARG A 58 -12.84 -7.64 -20.69
C ARG A 58 -12.90 -7.74 -19.17
N THR A 59 -13.94 -8.39 -18.62
CA THR A 59 -14.04 -8.61 -17.17
C THR A 59 -12.95 -9.54 -16.64
N LEU A 60 -12.60 -10.59 -17.40
CA LEU A 60 -11.48 -11.47 -17.06
C LEU A 60 -10.14 -10.74 -17.07
N MET A 61 -9.88 -9.92 -18.10
CA MET A 61 -8.66 -9.11 -18.18
C MET A 61 -8.57 -8.12 -17.01
N MET A 62 -9.66 -7.43 -16.66
CA MET A 62 -9.67 -6.46 -15.56
C MET A 62 -9.43 -7.12 -14.19
N THR A 63 -10.04 -8.28 -13.95
CA THR A 63 -9.82 -9.04 -12.69
C THR A 63 -8.39 -9.58 -12.60
N LEU A 64 -7.83 -10.09 -13.70
CA LEU A 64 -6.46 -10.59 -13.75
C LEU A 64 -5.44 -9.46 -13.49
N VAL A 65 -5.61 -8.31 -14.14
CA VAL A 65 -4.77 -7.12 -13.92
C VAL A 65 -4.87 -6.62 -12.48
N SER A 66 -6.07 -6.62 -11.90
CA SER A 66 -6.26 -6.20 -10.50
C SER A 66 -5.55 -7.14 -9.53
N TYR A 67 -5.62 -8.46 -9.75
CA TYR A 67 -4.94 -9.45 -8.91
C TYR A 67 -3.41 -9.32 -8.98
N LEU A 68 -2.86 -9.17 -10.19
CA LEU A 68 -1.43 -8.91 -10.43
C LEU A 68 -0.95 -7.61 -9.78
N ALA A 69 -1.77 -6.56 -9.80
CA ALA A 69 -1.43 -5.28 -9.17
C ALA A 69 -1.36 -5.39 -7.63
N ILE A 70 -2.27 -6.16 -7.02
CA ILE A 70 -2.28 -6.39 -5.56
C ILE A 70 -1.05 -7.18 -5.13
N THR A 71 -0.70 -8.26 -5.84
CA THR A 71 0.46 -9.09 -5.50
C THR A 71 1.77 -8.33 -5.67
N ALA A 72 1.91 -7.53 -6.73
CA ALA A 72 3.09 -6.70 -6.95
C ALA A 72 3.27 -5.62 -5.85
N ALA A 73 2.18 -5.05 -5.33
CA ALA A 73 2.27 -4.10 -4.22
C ALA A 73 2.75 -4.76 -2.91
N GLN A 74 2.29 -5.98 -2.63
CA GLN A 74 2.66 -6.72 -1.42
C GLN A 74 4.14 -7.15 -1.42
N THR A 75 4.72 -7.47 -2.58
CA THR A 75 6.14 -7.86 -2.67
C THR A 75 7.08 -6.68 -2.45
N VAL A 76 6.73 -5.49 -2.94
CA VAL A 76 7.52 -4.26 -2.71
C VAL A 76 7.52 -3.88 -1.23
N GLU A 77 6.34 -3.89 -0.58
CA GLU A 77 6.23 -3.58 0.85
C GLU A 77 7.00 -4.59 1.71
N ALA A 78 6.87 -5.89 1.43
CA ALA A 78 7.62 -6.92 2.14
C ALA A 78 9.14 -6.79 1.96
N GLY A 79 9.59 -6.37 0.77
CA GLY A 79 11.00 -6.10 0.49
C GLY A 79 11.55 -4.92 1.30
N SER A 80 10.79 -3.82 1.41
CA SER A 80 11.17 -2.66 2.21
C SER A 80 11.30 -2.99 3.70
N TYR A 81 10.33 -3.71 4.28
CA TYR A 81 10.42 -4.10 5.69
C TYR A 81 11.61 -5.03 5.97
N ARG A 82 11.96 -5.93 5.04
CA ARG A 82 13.13 -6.81 5.21
C ARG A 82 14.43 -6.01 5.33
N HIS A 83 14.63 -5.02 4.47
CA HIS A 83 15.83 -4.21 4.51
C HIS A 83 15.89 -3.33 5.77
N ILE A 84 14.74 -2.77 6.18
CA ILE A 84 14.62 -2.02 7.45
C ILE A 84 14.96 -2.93 8.65
N ASP A 85 14.48 -4.18 8.65
CA ASP A 85 14.77 -5.18 9.70
C ASP A 85 16.27 -5.49 9.79
N GLU A 86 16.92 -5.73 8.64
CA GLU A 86 18.37 -5.98 8.53
C GLU A 86 19.19 -4.80 9.06
N LEU A 87 18.85 -3.57 8.65
CA LEU A 87 19.51 -2.36 9.15
C LEU A 87 19.29 -2.15 10.66
N ALA A 88 18.07 -2.43 11.15
CA ALA A 88 17.75 -2.28 12.56
C ALA A 88 18.51 -3.28 13.44
N LEU A 89 18.69 -4.52 12.96
CA LEU A 89 19.53 -5.51 13.62
C LEU A 89 20.99 -5.03 13.68
N GLY A 90 21.53 -4.53 12.56
CA GLY A 90 22.88 -3.97 12.51
C GLY A 90 23.08 -2.83 13.52
N LEU A 91 22.13 -1.89 13.58
CA LEU A 91 22.15 -0.79 14.55
C LEU A 91 22.13 -1.30 15.99
N GLN A 92 21.33 -2.32 16.28
CA GLN A 92 21.26 -2.93 17.61
C GLN A 92 22.59 -3.56 18.02
N GLU A 93 23.26 -4.27 17.11
CA GLU A 93 24.56 -4.88 17.35
C GLU A 93 25.64 -3.83 17.57
N GLN A 94 25.73 -2.83 16.69
CA GLN A 94 26.69 -1.73 16.83
C GLN A 94 26.47 -0.94 18.13
N ALA A 95 25.23 -0.64 18.50
CA ALA A 95 24.93 0.07 19.74
C ALA A 95 25.30 -0.73 21.00
N ARG A 96 25.20 -2.07 20.96
CA ARG A 96 25.68 -2.94 22.04
C ARG A 96 27.19 -2.95 22.13
N GLU A 97 27.87 -2.99 20.99
CA GLU A 97 29.32 -2.92 20.91
C GLU A 97 29.82 -1.58 21.47
N LEU A 98 29.21 -0.45 21.05
CA LEU A 98 29.54 0.89 21.55
C LEU A 98 29.35 1.00 23.07
N TYR A 99 28.25 0.47 23.60
CA TYR A 99 28.05 0.40 25.05
C TYR A 99 29.14 -0.41 25.76
N SER A 100 29.58 -1.52 25.17
CA SER A 100 30.67 -2.34 25.72
C SER A 100 32.00 -1.59 25.72
N GLU A 101 32.31 -0.89 24.63
CA GLU A 101 33.48 -0.04 24.49
C GLU A 101 33.52 1.03 25.58
N PHE A 102 32.46 1.83 25.73
CA PHE A 102 32.40 2.85 26.78
C PHE A 102 32.48 2.25 28.17
N LYS A 103 31.74 1.16 28.43
CA LYS A 103 31.74 0.48 29.73
C LYS A 103 33.14 0.01 30.13
N THR A 104 33.98 -0.38 29.19
CA THR A 104 35.29 -0.97 29.45
C THR A 104 36.39 0.08 29.45
N HIS A 105 36.38 0.98 28.47
CA HIS A 105 37.53 1.80 28.09
C HIS A 105 37.44 3.26 28.55
N TYR A 106 36.22 3.73 28.87
CA TYR A 106 35.96 5.14 29.20
C TYR A 106 35.69 5.37 30.70
N ARG A 107 35.99 4.39 31.57
CA ARG A 107 35.68 4.49 33.01
C ARG A 107 36.33 5.68 33.74
N HIS A 108 37.43 6.19 33.20
CA HIS A 108 38.25 7.23 33.84
C HIS A 108 38.06 8.62 33.23
N VAL A 109 37.07 8.81 32.35
CA VAL A 109 36.70 10.13 31.84
C VAL A 109 35.62 10.76 32.73
N ALA A 110 35.61 12.10 32.82
CA ALA A 110 34.69 12.84 33.69
C ALA A 110 33.21 12.52 33.38
N ASP A 111 32.86 12.45 32.10
CA ASP A 111 31.50 12.20 31.63
C ASP A 111 31.15 10.72 31.43
N TYR A 112 31.91 9.80 32.04
CA TYR A 112 31.68 8.36 31.90
C TYR A 112 30.23 7.94 32.21
N ARG A 113 29.62 8.56 33.23
CA ARG A 113 28.24 8.26 33.62
C ARG A 113 27.25 8.60 32.50
N HIS A 114 27.47 9.70 31.80
CA HIS A 114 26.65 10.14 30.66
C HIS A 114 26.88 9.21 29.47
N LEU A 115 28.13 8.99 29.06
CA LEU A 115 28.48 8.06 27.97
C LEU A 115 27.86 6.67 28.17
N ARG A 116 27.97 6.13 29.39
CA ARG A 116 27.41 4.81 29.72
C ARG A 116 25.88 4.81 29.72
N SER A 117 25.26 5.84 30.29
CA SER A 117 23.80 5.94 30.36
C SER A 117 23.20 6.05 28.96
N ASP A 118 23.77 6.92 28.14
CA ASP A 118 23.25 7.22 26.81
C ASP A 118 23.49 6.05 25.86
N SER A 119 24.68 5.45 25.85
CA SER A 119 24.90 4.24 25.02
C SER A 119 24.00 3.06 25.44
N ALA A 120 23.68 2.91 26.73
CA ALA A 120 22.69 1.93 27.17
C ALA A 120 21.29 2.26 26.65
N ALA A 121 20.88 3.54 26.70
CA ALA A 121 19.61 4.00 26.16
C ALA A 121 19.54 3.81 24.63
N LEU A 122 20.62 4.09 23.90
CA LEU A 122 20.73 3.85 22.46
C LEU A 122 20.55 2.37 22.14
N SER A 123 21.22 1.50 22.88
CA SER A 123 21.13 0.05 22.69
C SER A 123 19.71 -0.49 22.92
N GLN A 124 19.03 0.00 23.96
CA GLN A 124 17.63 -0.34 24.23
C GLN A 124 16.71 0.16 23.12
N LEU A 125 16.90 1.39 22.67
CA LEU A 125 16.10 2.00 21.62
C LEU A 125 16.30 1.28 20.27
N ALA A 126 17.55 0.97 19.89
CA ALA A 126 17.86 0.19 18.70
C ALA A 126 17.22 -1.20 18.74
N SER A 127 17.23 -1.85 19.92
CA SER A 127 16.53 -3.11 20.11
C SER A 127 15.02 -2.98 19.93
N HIS A 128 14.42 -1.87 20.39
CA HIS A 128 13.01 -1.59 20.18
C HIS A 128 12.70 -1.36 18.69
N ILE A 129 13.50 -0.56 17.98
CA ILE A 129 13.37 -0.30 16.54
C ILE A 129 13.39 -1.61 15.76
N HIS A 130 14.37 -2.47 16.02
CA HIS A 130 14.46 -3.80 15.42
C HIS A 130 13.22 -4.64 15.73
N SER A 131 12.75 -4.66 16.99
CA SER A 131 11.54 -5.37 17.37
C SER A 131 10.28 -4.90 16.61
N VAL A 132 10.15 -3.58 16.39
CA VAL A 132 9.05 -2.98 15.64
C VAL A 132 9.19 -3.29 14.15
N ALA A 133 10.38 -3.16 13.57
CA ALA A 133 10.66 -3.46 12.16
C ALA A 133 10.37 -4.93 11.84
N HIS A 134 10.86 -5.85 12.67
CA HIS A 134 10.68 -7.29 12.54
C HIS A 134 9.20 -7.68 12.51
N ARG A 135 8.39 -7.08 13.38
CA ARG A 135 6.95 -7.30 13.44
C ARG A 135 6.15 -6.51 12.41
N ARG A 136 6.82 -5.73 11.54
CA ARG A 136 6.18 -4.80 10.59
C ARG A 136 5.19 -3.85 11.28
N GLY A 137 5.61 -3.30 12.41
CA GLY A 137 4.82 -2.40 13.25
C GLY A 137 4.52 -1.06 12.58
N GLY A 138 3.85 -0.17 13.31
CA GLY A 138 3.42 1.13 12.77
C GLY A 138 4.59 2.02 12.36
N ILE A 139 4.57 2.52 11.12
CA ILE A 139 5.59 3.41 10.55
C ILE A 139 5.84 4.63 11.46
N HIS A 140 4.79 5.22 12.03
CA HIS A 140 4.93 6.37 12.95
C HIS A 140 5.73 6.04 14.22
N HIS A 141 5.69 4.79 14.70
CA HIS A 141 6.52 4.36 15.81
C HIS A 141 7.99 4.27 15.40
N LEU A 142 8.27 3.71 14.22
CA LEU A 142 9.62 3.67 13.65
C LEU A 142 10.18 5.08 13.44
N GLU A 143 9.41 6.00 12.87
CA GLU A 143 9.81 7.41 12.68
C GLU A 143 10.14 8.08 14.02
N SER A 144 9.27 7.92 15.02
CA SER A 144 9.47 8.51 16.35
C SER A 144 10.72 7.96 17.04
N ASP A 145 10.94 6.65 16.97
CA ASP A 145 12.08 6.02 17.62
C ASP A 145 13.39 6.29 16.87
N MET A 146 13.36 6.39 15.53
CA MET A 146 14.49 6.85 14.74
C MET A 146 14.92 8.27 15.08
N ALA A 147 13.97 9.19 15.20
CA ALA A 147 14.29 10.56 15.59
C ALA A 147 14.88 10.65 17.00
N LYS A 148 14.49 9.75 17.93
CA LYS A 148 15.09 9.66 19.26
C LYS A 148 16.50 9.08 19.20
N ALA A 149 16.72 8.04 18.40
CA ALA A 149 18.02 7.38 18.27
C ALA A 149 19.05 8.31 17.66
N ASP A 150 18.69 9.04 16.62
CA ASP A 150 19.50 10.06 15.95
C ASP A 150 19.97 11.17 16.90
N ARG A 151 19.04 11.79 17.64
CA ARG A 151 19.38 12.79 18.66
C ARG A 151 20.33 12.26 19.73
N LEU A 152 20.09 11.04 20.18
CA LEU A 152 20.87 10.43 21.25
C LEU A 152 22.26 9.98 20.75
N PHE A 153 22.35 9.56 19.48
CA PHE A 153 23.62 9.29 18.81
C PHE A 153 24.47 10.56 18.70
N HIS A 154 23.91 11.68 18.22
CA HIS A 154 24.64 12.95 18.15
C HIS A 154 25.07 13.48 19.52
N HIS A 155 24.27 13.28 20.56
CA HIS A 155 24.69 13.62 21.92
C HIS A 155 25.88 12.76 22.38
N LEU A 156 25.91 11.46 22.05
CA LEU A 156 27.06 10.61 22.31
C LEU A 156 28.31 11.06 21.54
N GLU A 157 28.17 11.51 20.28
CA GLU A 157 29.29 12.08 19.51
C GLU A 157 29.90 13.30 20.20
N GLU A 158 29.05 14.22 20.69
CA GLU A 158 29.50 15.38 21.44
C GLU A 158 30.25 14.97 22.72
N LEU A 159 29.69 14.03 23.49
CA LEU A 159 30.33 13.52 24.71
C LEU A 159 31.67 12.83 24.45
N VAL A 160 31.80 12.07 23.36
CA VAL A 160 33.07 11.45 22.97
C VAL A 160 34.09 12.52 22.60
N ALA A 161 33.69 13.55 21.83
CA ALA A 161 34.58 14.65 21.47
C ALA A 161 35.09 15.41 22.70
N VAL A 162 34.22 15.68 23.67
CA VAL A 162 34.59 16.30 24.95
C VAL A 162 35.55 15.40 25.74
N ALA A 163 35.21 14.12 25.90
CA ALA A 163 36.05 13.17 26.62
C ALA A 163 37.47 13.06 26.01
N GLU A 164 37.57 13.00 24.69
CA GLU A 164 38.86 12.99 24.00
C GLU A 164 39.63 14.30 24.17
N HIS A 165 38.95 15.44 24.12
CA HIS A 165 39.56 16.74 24.33
C HIS A 165 40.16 16.85 25.75
N ASP A 166 39.42 16.43 26.76
CA ASP A 166 39.85 16.50 28.16
C ASP A 166 41.05 15.60 28.43
N THR A 167 41.10 14.41 27.81
CA THR A 167 42.24 13.48 27.93
C THR A 167 43.56 14.01 27.38
N ARG A 168 43.52 15.08 26.57
CA ARG A 168 44.73 15.76 26.05
C ARG A 168 45.31 16.77 27.05
N HIS A 169 44.61 17.12 28.12
CA HIS A 169 45.03 18.11 29.09
C HIS A 169 45.66 17.45 30.34
N PRO A 170 46.69 18.07 30.95
CA PRO A 170 47.26 17.56 32.20
C PRO A 170 46.19 17.49 33.31
N GLY A 171 45.90 16.27 33.79
CA GLY A 171 44.91 16.00 34.83
C GLY A 171 43.52 15.55 34.33
N GLY A 172 43.27 15.55 33.03
CA GLY A 172 41.96 15.21 32.45
C GLY A 172 41.77 13.72 32.16
N GLY A 173 41.81 12.83 33.16
CA GLY A 173 41.51 11.40 32.95
C GLY A 173 42.36 10.71 31.87
N HIS A 174 41.96 9.50 31.45
CA HIS A 174 42.55 8.80 30.30
C HIS A 174 41.56 7.77 29.75
N ILE A 175 41.63 7.50 28.45
CA ILE A 175 40.84 6.47 27.78
C ILE A 175 41.76 5.29 27.49
N HIS A 176 41.37 4.09 27.93
CA HIS A 176 42.12 2.87 27.66
C HIS A 176 41.55 2.18 26.44
N GLY A 177 41.94 2.48 25.20
CA GLY A 177 41.39 1.76 24.05
C GLY A 177 41.82 2.34 22.71
N ASP A 178 41.45 1.68 21.61
CA ASP A 178 41.67 2.24 20.27
C ASP A 178 40.53 3.20 19.92
N LEU A 179 40.79 4.50 20.12
CA LEU A 179 39.85 5.56 19.72
C LEU A 179 39.42 5.41 18.25
N ARG A 180 40.30 4.92 17.37
CA ARG A 180 39.97 4.74 15.94
C ARG A 180 38.89 3.69 15.74
N HIS A 181 38.84 2.66 16.60
CA HIS A 181 37.79 1.65 16.57
C HIS A 181 36.45 2.27 16.93
N VAL A 182 36.38 3.02 18.04
CA VAL A 182 35.17 3.74 18.45
C VAL A 182 34.68 4.71 17.37
N HIS A 183 35.58 5.51 16.77
CA HIS A 183 35.25 6.39 15.65
C HIS A 183 34.70 5.65 14.42
N SER A 184 35.32 4.52 14.06
CA SER A 184 34.84 3.67 12.96
C SER A 184 33.45 3.10 13.25
N LEU A 185 33.22 2.66 14.48
CA LEU A 185 31.93 2.12 14.92
C LEU A 185 30.85 3.19 14.87
N MET A 186 31.12 4.40 15.38
CA MET A 186 30.18 5.52 15.37
C MET A 186 29.84 5.97 13.95
N ARG A 187 30.83 6.10 13.04
CA ARG A 187 30.54 6.39 11.61
C ARG A 187 29.69 5.30 10.96
N SER A 188 29.92 4.03 11.30
CA SER A 188 29.11 2.94 10.79
C SER A 188 27.66 3.04 11.29
N MET A 189 27.47 3.41 12.56
CA MET A 189 26.15 3.62 13.15
C MET A 189 25.41 4.81 12.53
N GLU A 190 26.08 5.94 12.31
CA GLU A 190 25.54 7.13 11.63
C GLU A 190 25.02 6.76 10.24
N SER A 191 25.84 6.05 9.46
CA SER A 191 25.45 5.54 8.13
C SER A 191 24.23 4.63 8.21
N THR A 192 24.21 3.69 9.16
CA THR A 192 23.07 2.79 9.36
C THR A 192 21.80 3.57 9.75
N LEU A 193 21.89 4.56 10.63
CA LEU A 193 20.77 5.42 11.02
C LEU A 193 20.19 6.17 9.82
N HIS A 194 21.04 6.79 9.01
CA HIS A 194 20.60 7.54 7.82
C HIS A 194 19.99 6.63 6.75
N HIS A 195 20.52 5.43 6.54
CA HIS A 195 19.91 4.45 5.65
C HIS A 195 18.53 4.01 6.17
N LEU A 196 18.41 3.75 7.47
CA LEU A 196 17.16 3.34 8.08
C LEU A 196 16.10 4.45 8.01
N GLN A 197 16.49 5.70 8.28
CA GLN A 197 15.64 6.89 8.10
C GLN A 197 15.14 7.02 6.66
N SER A 198 16.04 6.89 5.69
CA SER A 198 15.71 6.98 4.26
C SER A 198 14.70 5.92 3.83
N ASP A 199 14.85 4.68 4.31
CA ASP A 199 13.94 3.59 3.98
C ASP A 199 12.57 3.72 4.66
N VAL A 200 12.55 4.14 5.92
CA VAL A 200 11.30 4.42 6.65
C VAL A 200 10.54 5.55 5.96
N GLU A 201 11.22 6.63 5.58
CA GLU A 201 10.63 7.74 4.84
C GLU A 201 10.08 7.28 3.48
N ARG A 202 10.83 6.48 2.72
CA ARG A 202 10.38 5.92 1.44
C ARG A 202 9.15 5.05 1.61
N LEU A 203 9.09 4.24 2.66
CA LEU A 203 7.95 3.39 2.99
C LEU A 203 6.72 4.24 3.35
N ALA A 204 6.90 5.30 4.15
CA ALA A 204 5.86 6.25 4.51
C ALA A 204 5.24 6.92 3.27
N HIS A 205 6.08 7.41 2.35
CA HIS A 205 5.68 8.03 1.09
C HIS A 205 4.89 7.08 0.19
N THR A 206 5.34 5.82 0.10
CA THR A 206 4.67 4.79 -0.70
C THR A 206 3.24 4.56 -0.19
N ARG A 207 3.06 4.43 1.13
CA ARG A 207 1.74 4.23 1.76
C ARG A 207 0.79 5.42 1.56
N HIS A 208 1.31 6.65 1.65
CA HIS A 208 0.51 7.87 1.43
C HIS A 208 0.03 8.00 -0.03
N SER A 209 0.87 7.62 -0.99
CA SER A 209 0.57 7.71 -2.42
C SER A 209 -0.60 6.79 -2.82
N TYR A 210 -0.66 5.58 -2.26
CA TYR A 210 -1.79 4.65 -2.49
C TYR A 210 -3.12 5.17 -1.91
N HIS A 211 -3.09 5.77 -0.71
CA HIS A 211 -4.31 6.33 -0.10
C HIS A 211 -4.89 7.53 -0.86
N ARG A 212 -4.06 8.35 -1.49
CA ARG A 212 -4.51 9.53 -2.27
C ARG A 212 -5.15 9.15 -3.61
N HIS A 213 -4.68 8.08 -4.25
CA HIS A 213 -5.24 7.61 -5.54
C HIS A 213 -6.54 6.81 -5.39
N GLY A 214 -6.73 6.08 -4.29
CA GLY A 214 -7.99 5.37 -4.01
C GLY A 214 -9.21 6.29 -3.87
N ARG A 215 -9.04 7.49 -3.29
CA ARG A 215 -10.17 8.45 -3.12
C ARG A 215 -10.67 9.08 -4.42
N ARG A 216 -9.83 9.20 -5.46
CA ARG A 216 -10.24 9.78 -6.74
C ARG A 216 -11.00 8.81 -7.64
N TYR A 217 -10.82 7.50 -7.47
CA TYR A 217 -11.49 6.51 -8.30
C TYR A 217 -12.94 6.20 -7.87
N TYR A 218 -13.26 6.29 -6.56
CA TYR A 218 -14.66 6.19 -6.11
C TYR A 218 -15.47 7.49 -6.30
N SER A 219 -14.80 8.62 -6.52
CA SER A 219 -15.48 9.90 -6.74
C SER A 219 -15.88 10.15 -8.21
N ARG A 220 -15.42 9.33 -9.17
CA ARG A 220 -15.71 9.49 -10.61
C ARG A 220 -16.63 8.41 -11.20
N VAL A 221 -16.95 7.36 -10.43
CA VAL A 221 -17.97 6.35 -10.76
C VAL A 221 -19.13 6.37 -9.76
N GLY A 222 -19.21 7.43 -8.95
CA GLY A 222 -20.42 7.78 -8.22
C GLY A 222 -21.48 8.27 -9.20
N ILE A 223 -22.28 7.33 -9.70
CA ILE A 223 -23.61 7.59 -10.25
C ILE A 223 -24.31 8.55 -9.29
N GLY A 224 -24.58 9.77 -9.77
CA GLY A 224 -25.18 10.82 -8.98
C GLY A 224 -26.60 10.46 -8.57
N TYR A 225 -26.76 9.93 -7.36
CA TYR A 225 -27.99 10.10 -6.61
C TYR A 225 -27.88 11.47 -5.93
N HIS A 226 -28.38 12.48 -6.61
CA HIS A 226 -28.59 13.80 -6.03
C HIS A 226 -29.66 13.68 -4.93
N TRP A 227 -29.24 13.33 -3.70
CA TRP A 227 -30.09 13.47 -2.51
C TRP A 227 -30.18 14.95 -2.15
N ARG A 228 -31.24 15.58 -2.65
CA ARG A 228 -31.71 16.87 -2.17
C ARG A 228 -32.51 16.62 -0.90
N GLY A 229 -31.91 16.84 0.27
CA GLY A 229 -32.67 16.95 1.52
C GLY A 229 -31.94 16.42 2.75
N GLY A 230 -31.66 17.32 3.69
CA GLY A 230 -31.45 16.99 5.10
C GLY A 230 -30.02 16.63 5.50
N GLY A 231 -29.21 17.64 5.79
CA GLY A 231 -27.92 17.43 6.47
C GLY A 231 -28.13 17.09 7.94
N VAL A 232 -27.63 15.95 8.38
CA VAL A 232 -27.41 15.63 9.80
C VAL A 232 -25.90 15.73 10.05
N HIS A 233 -25.51 16.68 10.87
CA HIS A 233 -24.11 16.83 11.29
C HIS A 233 -23.96 16.15 12.66
N VAL A 234 -23.10 15.14 12.74
CA VAL A 234 -22.74 14.49 14.00
C VAL A 234 -21.35 14.98 14.39
N ASN A 235 -21.29 15.88 15.37
CA ASN A 235 -20.08 16.24 16.07
C ASN A 235 -20.18 15.67 17.49
N GLY A 236 -19.06 15.17 18.03
CA GLY A 236 -19.00 14.34 19.24
C GLY A 236 -20.02 14.73 20.32
N ASN A 237 -20.92 13.80 20.62
CA ASN A 237 -21.90 13.79 21.72
C ASN A 237 -23.17 14.69 21.68
N ARG A 238 -23.54 15.34 20.56
CA ARG A 238 -24.91 15.90 20.42
C ARG A 238 -25.46 15.78 18.99
N VAL A 239 -26.69 15.27 18.87
CA VAL A 239 -27.45 15.23 17.60
C VAL A 239 -28.50 16.35 17.65
N GLY A 240 -28.41 17.30 16.72
CA GLY A 240 -29.42 18.35 16.52
C GLY A 240 -30.07 18.20 15.14
N PHE A 241 -31.39 18.30 15.09
CA PHE A 241 -32.18 18.27 13.86
C PHE A 241 -32.62 19.69 13.50
N HIS A 242 -32.33 20.12 12.27
CA HIS A 242 -32.83 21.38 11.72
C HIS A 242 -33.77 21.06 10.56
N ILE A 243 -35.03 21.47 10.69
CA ILE A 243 -36.04 21.41 9.62
C ILE A 243 -36.15 22.84 9.07
N GLY A 244 -35.69 23.05 7.85
CA GLY A 244 -35.92 24.30 7.11
C GLY A 244 -37.23 24.20 6.34
N PHE A 245 -38.11 25.19 6.53
CA PHE A 245 -39.25 25.47 5.65
C PHE A 245 -38.79 26.28 4.44
#